data_AF-A0A453T3M0-F1
#
_entry.id   AF-A0A453T3M0-F1
#
_cell.length_a   1.000
_cell.length_b   1.000
_cell.length_c   1.000
_cell.angle_alpha   90.00
_cell.angle_beta   90.00
_cell.angle_gamma   90.00
#
_symmetry.space_group_name_H-M   'P 1'
#
loop_
_entity.id
_entity.type
_entity.pdbx_description
1 polymer ?
#
loop_
_entity_poly.entity_id
_entity_poly.type
_entity_poly.pdbx_seq_one_letter_code
_entity_poly.pdbx_strand_id
1 'polypeptide(L)'
;TEFDKIQLEAPNGRSYPVKIGWEFGDIVLRSGWHDFVEAHHIEQNYSIRFVYRGNSSFEVHISGSSGHDNSSPPPPRDRHVLNGEVS
;
A
#
# COMPACT_ATOMS: atom_id res chain seq x y z
N THR A 1 -30.11 -2.62 -5.33
CA THR A 1 -29.34 -2.21 -4.14
C THR A 1 -28.68 -0.90 -4.50
N GLU A 2 -29.06 0.19 -3.85
CA GLU A 2 -28.35 1.46 -4.03
C GLU A 2 -26.94 1.33 -3.46
N PHE A 3 -25.95 1.84 -4.20
CA PHE A 3 -24.57 1.88 -3.75
C PHE A 3 -24.24 3.33 -3.42
N ASP A 4 -24.06 3.63 -2.15
CA ASP A 4 -23.49 4.90 -1.74
C ASP A 4 -22.01 4.97 -2.17
N LYS A 5 -21.49 6.17 -2.33
CA LYS A 5 -20.08 6.41 -2.68
C LYS A 5 -19.36 7.05 -1.52
N ILE A 6 -18.18 6.53 -1.21
CA ILE A 6 -17.22 7.14 -0.30
C ILE A 6 -16.00 7.62 -1.09
N GLN A 7 -15.28 8.57 -0.52
CA GLN A 7 -13.97 9.00 -1.01
C GLN A 7 -12.88 8.46 -0.08
N LEU A 8 -11.87 7.80 -0.65
CA LEU A 8 -10.68 7.37 0.07
C LEU A 8 -9.52 8.30 -0.29
N GLU A 9 -9.04 9.07 0.68
CA GLU A 9 -7.87 9.92 0.54
C GLU A 9 -6.63 9.13 0.93
N ALA A 10 -5.81 8.79 -0.08
CA ALA A 10 -4.62 8.00 0.10
C ALA A 10 -3.46 8.82 0.70
N PRO A 11 -2.43 8.15 1.26
CA PRO A 11 -1.23 8.84 1.80
C PRO A 11 -0.47 9.69 0.78
N ASN A 12 -0.64 9.40 -0.51
CA ASN A 12 -0.04 10.17 -1.61
C ASN A 12 -0.86 11.41 -2.01
N GLY A 13 -1.93 11.72 -1.28
CA GLY A 13 -2.82 12.86 -1.52
C GLY A 13 -3.84 12.65 -2.65
N ARG A 14 -3.89 11.47 -3.27
CA ARG A 14 -4.89 11.16 -4.30
C ARG A 14 -6.19 10.66 -3.66
N SER A 15 -7.32 11.01 -4.28
CA SER A 15 -8.65 10.56 -3.86
C SER A 15 -9.16 9.46 -4.77
N TYR A 16 -9.71 8.41 -4.17
CA TYR A 16 -10.26 7.24 -4.86
C TYR A 16 -11.75 7.09 -4.53
N PRO A 17 -12.66 7.27 -5.51
CA PRO A 17 -14.09 7.05 -5.29
C PRO A 17 -14.37 5.55 -5.21
N VAL A 18 -14.92 5.09 -4.10
CA VAL A 18 -15.28 3.69 -3.87
C VAL A 18 -16.77 3.56 -3.63
N LYS A 19 -17.40 2.62 -4.34
CA LYS A 19 -18.80 2.26 -4.06
C LYS A 19 -18.85 1.35 -2.85
N ILE A 20 -19.82 1.58 -1.99
CA ILE A 20 -20.15 0.70 -0.87
C ILE A 20 -21.50 0.02 -1.13
N GLY A 21 -21.67 -1.19 -0.61
CA GLY A 21 -22.96 -1.88 -0.62
C GLY A 21 -23.13 -2.71 0.64
N TRP A 22 -24.36 -3.15 0.87
CA TRP A 22 -24.71 -4.01 2.00
C TRP A 22 -24.83 -5.47 1.53
N GLU A 23 -24.11 -6.37 2.19
CA GLU A 23 -24.26 -7.83 1.99
C GLU A 23 -24.27 -8.51 3.35
N PHE A 24 -25.31 -9.30 3.62
CA PHE A 24 -25.47 -10.09 4.85
C PHE A 24 -25.33 -9.29 6.18
N GLY A 25 -25.63 -7.99 6.16
CA GLY A 25 -25.49 -7.10 7.33
C GLY A 25 -24.16 -6.36 7.41
N ASP A 26 -23.21 -6.69 6.53
CA ASP A 26 -21.91 -6.06 6.45
C ASP A 26 -21.84 -5.00 5.36
N ILE A 27 -21.03 -3.97 5.61
CA ILE A 27 -20.63 -3.00 4.59
C ILE A 27 -19.48 -3.59 3.79
N VAL A 28 -19.63 -3.63 2.47
CA VAL A 28 -18.63 -4.15 1.56
C VAL A 28 -18.18 -3.07 0.60
N LEU A 29 -16.86 -2.92 0.47
CA LEU A 29 -16.22 -2.07 -0.54
C LEU A 29 -16.26 -2.77 -1.90
N ARG A 30 -16.80 -2.10 -2.91
CA ARG A 30 -17.08 -2.65 -4.25
C ARG A 30 -16.18 -2.01 -5.30
N SER A 31 -16.76 -1.62 -6.44
CA SER A 31 -16.09 -0.91 -7.53
C SER A 31 -15.27 0.28 -6.99
N GLY A 32 -14.04 0.40 -7.46
CA GLY A 32 -13.03 1.36 -6.99
C GLY A 32 -12.11 0.82 -5.89
N TRP A 33 -12.53 -0.20 -5.14
CA TRP A 33 -11.67 -0.81 -4.12
C TRP A 33 -10.48 -1.56 -4.71
N HIS A 34 -10.71 -2.34 -5.77
CA HIS A 34 -9.64 -3.09 -6.44
C HIS A 34 -8.55 -2.16 -6.97
N ASP A 35 -8.95 -1.07 -7.64
CA ASP A 35 -8.03 -0.06 -8.17
C ASP A 35 -7.20 0.61 -7.06
N PHE A 36 -7.82 0.87 -5.89
CA PHE A 36 -7.12 1.38 -4.71
C PHE A 36 -6.07 0.38 -4.19
N VAL A 37 -6.45 -0.89 -4.06
CA VAL A 37 -5.55 -1.98 -3.60
C VAL A 37 -4.36 -2.13 -4.55
N GLU A 38 -4.60 -2.13 -5.86
CA GLU A 38 -3.55 -2.27 -6.88
C GLU A 38 -2.60 -1.07 -6.87
N ALA A 39 -3.13 0.16 -6.83
CA ALA A 39 -2.34 1.39 -6.83
C ALA A 39 -1.42 1.54 -5.61
N HIS A 40 -1.73 0.85 -4.51
CA HIS A 40 -0.99 0.90 -3.27
C HIS A 40 -0.25 -0.40 -2.93
N HIS A 41 -0.26 -1.39 -3.84
CA HIS A 41 0.36 -2.71 -3.66
C HIS A 41 -0.03 -3.33 -2.31
N ILE A 42 -1.31 -3.23 -1.95
CA ILE A 42 -1.82 -3.75 -0.70
C ILE A 42 -1.94 -5.27 -0.81
N GLU A 43 -1.25 -5.98 0.08
CA GLU A 43 -1.23 -7.43 0.11
C GLU A 43 -1.85 -7.98 1.42
N GLN A 44 -1.90 -9.31 1.52
CA GLN A 44 -2.31 -9.97 2.77
C GLN A 44 -1.40 -9.51 3.94
N ASN A 45 -1.99 -9.38 5.13
CA ASN A 45 -1.34 -8.89 6.36
C ASN A 45 -1.07 -7.38 6.43
N TYR A 46 -1.44 -6.61 5.41
CA TYR A 46 -1.49 -5.15 5.52
C TYR A 46 -2.68 -4.74 6.38
N SER A 47 -2.45 -3.77 7.25
CA SER A 47 -3.48 -3.11 8.04
C SER A 47 -3.84 -1.77 7.40
N ILE A 48 -5.14 -1.54 7.24
CA ILE A 48 -5.69 -0.33 6.64
C ILE A 48 -6.57 0.33 7.69
N ARG A 49 -6.31 1.61 7.97
CA ARG A 49 -7.09 2.42 8.90
C ARG A 49 -7.81 3.51 8.14
N PHE A 50 -9.12 3.57 8.30
CA PHE A 50 -9.98 4.62 7.75
C PHE A 50 -10.25 5.67 8.84
N VAL A 51 -9.93 6.93 8.57
CA VAL A 51 -10.18 8.07 9.45
C VAL A 51 -11.24 8.94 8.80
N TYR A 52 -12.42 9.03 9.42
CA TYR A 52 -13.52 9.83 8.87
C TYR A 52 -13.20 11.32 8.90
N ARG A 53 -13.32 11.99 7.75
CA ARG A 53 -13.08 13.43 7.59
C ARG A 53 -14.35 14.24 7.33
N GLY A 54 -15.52 13.61 7.30
CA GLY A 54 -16.79 14.25 6.92
C GLY A 54 -17.17 13.98 5.47
N ASN A 55 -18.42 14.29 5.08
CA ASN A 55 -18.90 14.22 3.69
C ASN A 55 -18.62 12.87 2.99
N SER A 56 -18.75 11.75 3.73
CA SER A 56 -18.42 10.42 3.22
C SER A 56 -16.98 10.27 2.71
N SER A 57 -16.06 11.11 3.20
CA SER A 57 -14.62 11.02 2.92
C SER A 57 -13.86 10.42 4.11
N PHE A 58 -12.86 9.60 3.79
CA PHE A 58 -11.99 8.93 4.73
C PHE A 58 -10.54 9.09 4.31
N GLU A 59 -9.71 9.61 5.21
CA GLU A 59 -8.26 9.49 5.09
C GLU A 59 -7.85 8.05 5.38
N VAL A 60 -6.94 7.52 4.58
CA VAL A 60 -6.50 6.13 4.67
C VAL A 60 -5.03 6.06 5.04
N HIS A 61 -4.75 5.38 6.15
CA HIS A 61 -3.40 4.97 6.50
C HIS A 61 -3.20 3.49 6.19
N ILE A 62 -2.11 3.17 5.51
CA ILE A 62 -1.73 1.81 5.13
C ILE A 62 -0.43 1.47 5.87
N SER A 63 -0.43 0.39 6.62
CA SER A 63 0.75 -0.12 7.31
C SER A 63 0.87 -1.62 7.08
N GLY A 64 2.01 -2.05 6.56
CA GLY A 64 2.34 -3.46 6.40
C GLY A 64 3.84 -3.65 6.50
N SER A 65 4.27 -4.83 6.94
CA SER A 65 5.63 -5.28 6.67
C SER A 65 5.63 -5.88 5.27
N SER A 66 6.18 -5.18 4.27
CA SER A 66 6.63 -5.92 3.11
C SER A 66 7.68 -6.90 3.61
N GLY A 67 7.52 -8.19 3.37
CA GLY A 67 8.42 -9.24 3.84
C GLY A 67 9.84 -9.17 3.26
N HIS A 68 10.23 -8.03 2.69
CA HIS A 68 11.52 -7.79 2.09
C HIS A 68 12.38 -6.96 3.02
N ASP A 69 12.81 -7.60 4.11
CA ASP A 69 13.92 -7.10 4.91
C ASP A 69 15.21 -7.28 4.08
N ASN A 70 15.47 -6.30 3.20
CA ASN A 70 16.76 -6.14 2.53
C ASN A 70 17.81 -5.64 3.53
N SER A 71 17.99 -6.35 4.65
CA SER A 71 19.01 -6.05 5.65
C SER A 71 20.31 -6.80 5.35
N SER A 72 20.52 -7.30 4.12
CA SER A 72 21.83 -7.85 3.76
C SER A 72 22.75 -6.68 3.38
N PRO A 73 23.82 -6.40 4.15
CA PRO A 73 24.80 -5.42 3.76
C PRO A 73 25.40 -5.83 2.40
N PRO A 74 25.72 -4.86 1.52
CA PRO A 74 26.35 -5.18 0.24
C PRO A 74 27.62 -6.01 0.49
N PRO A 75 27.89 -7.05 -0.32
CA PRO A 75 29.10 -7.85 -0.17
C PRO A 75 30.33 -6.92 -0.24
N PRO A 76 31.37 -7.17 0.58
CA PRO A 76 32.56 -6.34 0.59
C PRO A 76 33.15 -6.26 -0.82
N ARG A 77 33.34 -5.04 -1.32
CA ARG A 77 33.99 -4.81 -2.61
C ARG A 77 35.45 -5.25 -2.51
N ASP A 78 35.84 -6.27 -3.27
CA ASP A 78 37.23 -6.67 -3.42
C ASP A 78 38.07 -5.46 -3.85
N ARG A 79 38.90 -4.96 -2.92
CA ARG A 79 39.94 -4.00 -3.24
C ARG A 79 40.99 -4.72 -4.06
N HIS A 80 41.05 -4.39 -5.35
CA HIS A 80 42.15 -4.62 -6.28
C HIS A 80 43.42 -5.18 -5.62
N VAL A 81 43.71 -6.46 -5.88
CA VAL A 81 45.07 -6.96 -5.78
C VAL A 81 45.90 -6.13 -6.77
N LEU A 82 46.78 -5.28 -6.24
CA LEU A 82 47.79 -4.61 -7.03
C LEU A 82 48.66 -5.70 -7.65
N ASN A 83 48.45 -5.92 -8.95
CA ASN A 83 49.44 -6.58 -9.79
C ASN A 83 50.72 -5.74 -9.71
N GLY A 84 51.75 -6.31 -9.10
CA GLY A 84 53.06 -5.69 -9.09
C GLY A 84 54.02 -6.42 -8.19
N GLU A 85 54.53 -7.56 -8.66
CA GLU A 85 55.98 -7.79 -8.67
C GLU A 85 56.34 -8.52 -9.97
N VAL A 86 57.24 -7.88 -10.72
CA VAL A 86 57.81 -8.27 -12.00
C VAL A 86 59.29 -8.58 -11.76
N SER A 87 59.75 -9.61 -12.46
CA SER A 87 61.13 -10.01 -12.76
C SER A 87 61.86 -10.90 -11.76
#